data_AF-F4QDU5-F1
#
_entry.id   AF-F4QDU5-F1
#
_cell.length_a   1.000
_cell.length_b   1.000
_cell.length_c   1.000
_cell.angle_alpha   90.00
_cell.angle_beta   90.00
_cell.angle_gamma   90.00
#
_symmetry.space_group_name_H-M   'P 1'
#
loop_
_entity.id
_entity.type
_entity.pdbx_description
1 polymer ?
#
loop_
_entity_poly.entity_id
_entity_poly.type
_entity_poly.pdbx_seq_one_letter_code
_entity_poly.pdbx_strand_id
1 'polypeptide(L)'
;MDYEEDSSLKPDATFTNSRPKWVDDSNVTCCSKCKSQFTLLNRRHHCRRCGLVFCQKCSSNTAKIPQLNYNFVPVRVCDGCYQEVEMVSQAILGYIGAIIASVFFGSNYVPVKNFPTGNGIAFAWVMSVGTLCTAYVAMFISGSYIFDPWGLLGGSLWSVGNLCVIPIVKTIGLGLGLLLWSCTSLVTGFLIGKFGAFGLDKQSVAHPVLNWLGFSAIVVAILFFFFIKPTLNKEEPTTPSKKRLSQRYEYSPIVDEQQISINSTENSAPVEGQMIFEKIPEPYNKIFGVMLSVFSGVLYGVNMVPMQLWKQQQPSDVNPLSFIFCHFSGIFLFNTAVFFVYSIIKRPPQVFPQTMLPSFISGVLWGVANCGLMVATQILGYTIGFPIGSSGPMVVSSLWSVLLFKEIQGTKNLLILLISFIFLGAGITCLSLSS
;
A
#
# COMPACT_ATOMS: atom_id res chain seq x y z
N MET A 1 -28.55 10.54 -54.42
CA MET A 1 -29.54 10.43 -53.33
C MET A 1 -28.74 10.42 -52.06
N ASP A 2 -28.43 11.61 -51.58
CA ASP A 2 -27.63 11.82 -50.39
C ASP A 2 -28.47 11.42 -49.17
N TYR A 3 -27.97 10.45 -48.40
CA TYR A 3 -28.60 10.02 -47.16
C TYR A 3 -28.31 11.09 -46.09
N GLU A 4 -29.30 11.92 -45.78
CA GLU A 4 -29.28 12.75 -44.59
C GLU A 4 -29.28 11.84 -43.34
N GLU A 5 -28.19 11.89 -42.58
CA GLU A 5 -28.06 11.21 -41.30
C GLU A 5 -28.94 11.96 -40.27
N ASP A 6 -30.10 11.41 -39.93
CA ASP A 6 -31.03 11.99 -38.96
C ASP A 6 -30.36 12.12 -37.58
N SER A 7 -29.94 13.34 -37.24
CA SER A 7 -29.27 13.68 -35.99
C SER A 7 -30.16 13.60 -34.75
N SER A 8 -31.47 13.32 -34.90
CA SER A 8 -32.43 13.25 -33.78
C SER A 8 -32.40 11.92 -33.01
N LEU A 9 -31.64 10.92 -33.49
CA LEU A 9 -31.52 9.58 -32.89
C LEU A 9 -30.25 9.35 -32.07
N LYS A 10 -29.47 10.40 -31.78
CA LYS A 10 -28.41 10.31 -30.76
C LYS A 10 -29.08 10.41 -29.38
N PRO A 11 -29.16 9.33 -28.58
CA PRO A 11 -29.58 9.47 -27.20
C PRO A 11 -28.60 10.43 -26.54
N ASP A 12 -29.17 11.52 -26.03
CA ASP A 12 -28.47 12.53 -25.28
C ASP A 12 -27.69 11.83 -24.16
N ALA A 13 -26.37 11.80 -24.26
CA ALA A 13 -25.49 11.19 -23.27
C ALA A 13 -25.35 12.11 -22.04
N THR A 14 -26.42 12.81 -21.68
CA THR A 14 -26.56 13.52 -20.44
C THR A 14 -26.75 12.47 -19.35
N PHE A 15 -25.85 12.46 -18.36
CA PHE A 15 -25.96 11.62 -17.16
C PHE A 15 -27.18 12.05 -16.34
N THR A 16 -28.39 11.70 -16.79
CA THR A 16 -29.61 11.87 -16.02
C THR A 16 -29.84 10.61 -15.20
N ASN A 17 -30.08 10.73 -13.89
CA ASN A 17 -30.51 9.63 -12.99
C ASN A 17 -31.95 9.13 -13.30
N SER A 18 -32.41 9.29 -14.55
CA SER A 18 -33.72 8.90 -15.04
C SER A 18 -33.57 7.81 -16.10
N ARG A 19 -34.54 6.90 -16.12
CA ARG A 19 -34.57 5.80 -17.08
C ARG A 19 -34.64 6.34 -18.51
N PRO A 20 -33.88 5.77 -19.45
CA PRO A 20 -33.94 6.21 -20.85
C PRO A 20 -35.34 5.98 -21.41
N LYS A 21 -35.79 6.89 -22.28
CA LYS A 21 -36.99 6.64 -23.08
C LYS A 21 -36.69 5.49 -24.04
N TRP A 22 -37.55 4.48 -24.06
CA TRP A 22 -37.41 3.38 -24.99
C TRP A 22 -37.77 3.84 -26.40
N VAL A 23 -36.98 3.37 -27.38
CA VAL A 23 -37.33 3.56 -28.78
C VAL A 23 -38.58 2.76 -29.10
N ASP A 24 -39.50 3.37 -29.83
CA ASP A 24 -40.74 2.74 -30.25
C ASP A 24 -40.45 1.57 -31.21
N ASP A 25 -41.08 0.42 -30.96
CA ASP A 25 -40.88 -0.79 -31.74
C ASP A 25 -41.28 -0.64 -33.21
N SER A 26 -42.24 0.25 -33.50
CA SER A 26 -42.69 0.55 -34.86
C SER A 26 -41.59 1.15 -35.73
N ASN A 27 -40.65 1.87 -35.10
CA ASN A 27 -39.55 2.56 -35.78
C ASN A 27 -38.29 1.70 -35.92
N VAL A 28 -38.31 0.44 -35.45
CA VAL A 28 -37.13 -0.45 -35.48
C VAL A 28 -37.44 -1.75 -36.20
N THR A 29 -36.85 -1.92 -37.38
CA THR A 29 -36.98 -3.12 -38.22
C THR A 29 -35.83 -4.12 -38.03
N CYS A 30 -34.71 -3.70 -37.44
CA CYS A 30 -33.53 -4.54 -37.25
C CYS A 30 -32.82 -4.28 -35.91
N CYS A 31 -32.03 -5.25 -35.44
CA CYS A 31 -31.27 -5.11 -34.20
C CYS A 31 -30.27 -3.95 -34.27
N SER A 32 -30.23 -3.09 -33.24
CA SER A 32 -29.34 -1.93 -33.21
C SER A 32 -27.84 -2.29 -33.29
N LYS A 33 -27.43 -3.49 -32.83
CA LYS A 33 -26.04 -4.00 -32.90
C LYS A 33 -25.76 -4.78 -34.19
N CYS A 34 -26.37 -5.96 -34.37
CA CYS A 34 -26.02 -6.88 -35.46
C CYS A 34 -26.83 -6.68 -36.75
N LYS A 35 -27.77 -5.73 -36.77
CA LYS A 35 -28.63 -5.40 -37.92
C LYS A 35 -29.49 -6.56 -38.45
N SER A 36 -29.63 -7.66 -37.70
CA SER A 36 -30.57 -8.74 -38.06
C SER A 36 -32.01 -8.23 -38.06
N GLN A 37 -32.78 -8.51 -39.10
CA GLN A 37 -34.20 -8.14 -39.15
C GLN A 37 -35.02 -8.84 -38.07
N PHE A 38 -35.98 -8.11 -37.51
CA PHE A 38 -36.92 -8.67 -36.53
C PHE A 38 -38.06 -9.41 -37.25
N THR A 39 -38.43 -10.57 -36.73
CA THR A 39 -39.49 -11.44 -37.25
C THR A 39 -40.31 -12.01 -36.09
N LEU A 40 -41.30 -12.86 -36.36
CA LEU A 40 -42.05 -13.54 -35.29
C LEU A 40 -41.17 -14.43 -34.40
N LEU A 41 -40.06 -14.95 -34.95
CA LEU A 41 -39.08 -15.79 -34.25
C LEU A 41 -37.91 -14.96 -33.68
N ASN A 42 -37.47 -13.91 -34.38
CA ASN A 42 -36.45 -12.99 -33.88
C ASN A 42 -37.11 -11.75 -33.27
N ARG A 43 -37.41 -11.81 -31.97
CA ARG A 43 -38.19 -10.79 -31.26
C ARG A 43 -37.33 -9.59 -30.81
N ARG A 44 -38.01 -8.46 -30.58
CA ARG A 44 -37.44 -7.20 -30.09
C ARG A 44 -37.22 -7.25 -28.57
N HIS A 45 -36.10 -6.70 -28.12
CA HIS A 45 -35.78 -6.56 -26.69
C HIS A 45 -35.12 -5.21 -26.40
N HIS A 46 -35.73 -4.40 -25.52
CA HIS A 46 -35.13 -3.14 -25.10
C HIS A 46 -33.99 -3.31 -24.11
N CYS A 47 -32.91 -2.56 -24.30
CA CYS A 47 -31.90 -2.39 -23.27
C CYS A 47 -32.42 -1.43 -22.20
N ARG A 48 -32.41 -1.85 -20.92
CA ARG A 48 -32.87 -1.00 -19.80
C ARG A 48 -31.91 0.15 -19.46
N ARG A 49 -30.72 0.19 -20.05
CA ARG A 49 -29.71 1.25 -19.86
C ARG A 49 -29.69 2.31 -20.97
N CYS A 50 -29.75 1.91 -22.25
CA CYS A 50 -29.71 2.85 -23.38
C CYS A 50 -31.04 3.03 -24.12
N GLY A 51 -32.08 2.23 -23.84
CA GLY A 51 -33.40 2.36 -24.47
C GLY A 51 -33.52 1.83 -25.90
N LEU A 52 -32.41 1.42 -26.54
CA LEU A 52 -32.38 0.85 -27.89
C LEU A 52 -32.88 -0.62 -27.93
N VAL A 53 -33.19 -1.12 -29.14
CA VAL A 53 -33.81 -2.43 -29.38
C VAL A 53 -32.81 -3.44 -29.97
N PHE A 54 -32.72 -4.61 -29.34
CA PHE A 54 -31.77 -5.66 -29.69
C PHE A 54 -32.46 -7.01 -29.87
N CYS A 55 -31.80 -7.94 -30.58
CA CYS A 55 -32.21 -9.34 -30.57
C CYS A 55 -31.79 -10.03 -29.26
N GLN A 56 -32.28 -11.25 -29.03
CA GLN A 56 -31.95 -12.03 -27.83
C GLN A 56 -30.44 -12.22 -27.66
N LYS A 57 -29.71 -12.47 -28.77
CA LYS A 57 -28.26 -12.71 -28.76
C LYS A 57 -27.45 -11.47 -28.36
N CYS A 58 -27.87 -10.26 -28.76
CA CYS A 58 -27.15 -9.02 -28.46
C CYS A 58 -27.59 -8.36 -27.14
N SER A 59 -28.47 -9.01 -26.39
CA SER A 59 -29.00 -8.55 -25.11
C SER A 59 -29.28 -9.70 -24.14
N SER A 60 -28.44 -10.73 -24.16
CA SER A 60 -28.61 -11.92 -23.34
C SER A 60 -28.27 -11.69 -21.86
N ASN A 61 -27.51 -10.63 -21.57
CA ASN A 61 -27.01 -10.35 -20.22
C ASN A 61 -27.98 -9.48 -19.40
N THR A 62 -27.88 -9.59 -18.08
CA THR A 62 -28.57 -8.72 -17.11
C THR A 62 -27.55 -8.04 -16.21
N ALA A 63 -27.78 -6.77 -15.87
CA ALA A 63 -26.88 -6.00 -15.00
C ALA A 63 -27.68 -5.20 -13.97
N LYS A 64 -27.08 -4.95 -12.80
CA LYS A 64 -27.62 -4.02 -11.80
C LYS A 64 -27.27 -2.60 -12.22
N ILE A 65 -28.27 -1.71 -12.28
CA ILE A 65 -28.09 -0.31 -12.67
C ILE A 65 -28.72 0.60 -11.59
N PRO A 66 -28.05 0.78 -10.43
CA PRO A 66 -28.64 1.49 -9.29
C PRO A 66 -29.06 2.92 -9.61
N GLN A 67 -28.31 3.62 -10.47
CA GLN A 67 -28.58 5.01 -10.86
C GLN A 67 -29.89 5.20 -11.64
N LEU A 68 -30.48 4.12 -12.18
CA LEU A 68 -31.76 4.15 -12.90
C LEU A 68 -32.95 3.66 -12.05
N ASN A 69 -32.73 3.46 -10.75
CA ASN A 69 -33.76 3.10 -9.77
C ASN A 69 -34.57 1.85 -10.16
N TYR A 70 -33.90 0.79 -10.61
CA TYR A 70 -34.52 -0.53 -10.79
C TYR A 70 -34.54 -1.36 -9.49
N ASN A 71 -34.55 -0.72 -8.32
CA ASN A 71 -34.58 -1.35 -6.99
C ASN A 71 -33.49 -2.42 -6.78
N PHE A 72 -32.28 -2.17 -7.31
CA PHE A 72 -31.14 -3.12 -7.27
C PHE A 72 -31.38 -4.49 -7.92
N VAL A 73 -32.47 -4.64 -8.68
CA VAL A 73 -32.78 -5.87 -9.44
C VAL A 73 -31.96 -5.88 -10.74
N PRO A 74 -31.30 -7.00 -11.09
CA PRO A 74 -30.65 -7.14 -12.40
C PRO A 74 -31.67 -7.02 -13.53
N VAL A 75 -31.41 -6.13 -14.49
CA VAL A 75 -32.27 -5.89 -15.65
C VAL A 75 -31.52 -6.16 -16.94
N ARG A 76 -32.26 -6.57 -17.98
CA ARG A 76 -31.67 -6.84 -19.30
C ARG A 76 -30.94 -5.63 -19.87
N VAL A 77 -29.72 -5.86 -20.34
CA VAL A 77 -28.92 -4.87 -21.03
C VAL A 77 -28.39 -5.44 -22.34
N CYS A 78 -28.07 -4.57 -23.29
CA CYS A 78 -27.32 -5.01 -24.47
C CYS A 78 -25.86 -5.29 -24.08
N ASP A 79 -25.14 -6.02 -24.92
CA ASP A 79 -23.76 -6.39 -24.64
C ASP A 79 -22.84 -5.19 -24.36
N GLY A 80 -23.02 -4.08 -25.08
CA GLY A 80 -22.22 -2.86 -24.87
C GLY A 80 -22.48 -2.22 -23.50
N CYS A 81 -23.76 -2.07 -23.13
CA CYS A 81 -24.13 -1.57 -21.81
C CYS A 81 -23.72 -2.52 -20.68
N TYR A 82 -23.71 -3.84 -20.92
CA TYR A 82 -23.23 -4.81 -19.95
C TYR A 82 -21.73 -4.62 -19.67
N GLN A 83 -20.93 -4.53 -20.72
CA GLN A 83 -19.48 -4.28 -20.62
C GLN A 83 -19.18 -2.98 -19.89
N GLU A 84 -19.88 -1.88 -20.20
CA GLU A 84 -19.71 -0.62 -19.49
C GLU A 84 -20.03 -0.71 -17.99
N VAL A 85 -21.10 -1.43 -17.62
CA VAL A 85 -21.46 -1.61 -16.20
C VAL A 85 -20.42 -2.48 -15.48
N GLU A 86 -19.93 -3.54 -16.12
CA GLU A 86 -18.84 -4.36 -15.56
C GLU A 86 -17.56 -3.55 -15.36
N MET A 87 -17.15 -2.74 -16.35
CA MET A 87 -15.96 -1.89 -16.24
C MET A 87 -16.07 -0.91 -15.05
N VAL A 88 -17.22 -0.27 -14.88
CA VAL A 88 -17.46 0.63 -13.73
C VAL A 88 -17.40 -0.14 -12.40
N SER A 89 -18.02 -1.32 -12.33
CA SER A 89 -18.00 -2.16 -11.13
C SER A 89 -16.58 -2.57 -10.75
N GLN A 90 -15.74 -2.94 -11.72
CA GLN A 90 -14.35 -3.27 -11.49
C GLN A 90 -13.57 -2.04 -11.02
N ALA A 91 -13.72 -0.90 -11.68
CA ALA A 91 -13.05 0.35 -11.27
C ALA A 91 -13.34 0.70 -9.80
N ILE A 92 -14.59 0.56 -9.34
CA ILE A 92 -14.96 0.77 -7.92
C ILE A 92 -14.16 -0.15 -7.00
N LEU A 93 -14.03 -1.45 -7.32
CA LEU A 93 -13.22 -2.39 -6.54
C LEU A 93 -11.75 -1.96 -6.51
N GLY A 94 -11.21 -1.50 -7.65
CA GLY A 94 -9.86 -0.96 -7.74
C GLY A 94 -9.62 0.23 -6.80
N TYR A 95 -10.57 1.19 -6.76
CA TYR A 95 -10.47 2.35 -5.87
C TYR A 95 -10.61 1.97 -4.39
N ILE A 96 -11.50 1.03 -4.07
CA ILE A 96 -11.61 0.47 -2.71
C ILE A 96 -10.26 -0.15 -2.30
N GLY A 97 -9.65 -0.94 -3.17
CA GLY A 97 -8.32 -1.52 -2.94
C GLY A 97 -7.25 -0.46 -2.68
N ALA A 98 -7.25 0.63 -3.45
CA ALA A 98 -6.29 1.73 -3.29
C ALA A 98 -6.48 2.49 -1.95
N ILE A 99 -7.73 2.68 -1.51
CA ILE A 99 -8.04 3.30 -0.21
C ILE A 99 -7.59 2.39 0.93
N ILE A 100 -7.89 1.10 0.86
CA ILE A 100 -7.45 0.12 1.86
C ILE A 100 -5.92 0.12 1.96
N ALA A 101 -5.22 0.07 0.83
CA ALA A 101 -3.76 0.15 0.77
C ALA A 101 -3.23 1.42 1.45
N SER A 102 -3.82 2.57 1.11
CA SER A 102 -3.42 3.87 1.64
C SER A 102 -3.54 3.95 3.16
N VAL A 103 -4.70 3.57 3.70
CA VAL A 103 -4.96 3.64 5.13
C VAL A 103 -4.08 2.68 5.90
N PHE A 104 -3.95 1.43 5.42
CA PHE A 104 -3.27 0.40 6.18
C PHE A 104 -1.75 0.50 6.08
N PHE A 105 -1.16 0.86 4.94
CA PHE A 105 0.26 1.18 4.88
C PHE A 105 0.62 2.40 5.73
N GLY A 106 -0.21 3.46 5.70
CA GLY A 106 0.03 4.65 6.51
C GLY A 106 -0.10 4.42 8.02
N SER A 107 -0.76 3.32 8.41
CA SER A 107 -1.08 2.99 9.81
C SER A 107 -0.35 1.75 10.34
N ASN A 108 0.40 1.02 9.51
CA ASN A 108 0.89 -0.31 9.87
C ASN A 108 1.78 -0.30 11.13
N TYR A 109 2.60 0.73 11.34
CA TYR A 109 3.47 0.85 12.53
C TYR A 109 2.84 1.66 13.69
N VAL A 110 1.61 2.16 13.54
CA VAL A 110 0.90 2.89 14.62
C VAL A 110 0.68 2.01 15.85
N PRO A 111 0.23 0.73 15.75
CA PRO A 111 -0.01 -0.11 16.92
C PRO A 111 1.22 -0.35 17.77
N VAL A 112 2.41 -0.39 17.17
CA VAL A 112 3.64 -0.76 17.87
C VAL A 112 4.36 0.43 18.50
N LYS A 113 4.07 1.66 18.06
CA LYS A 113 4.88 2.83 18.39
C LYS A 113 5.07 3.07 19.90
N ASN A 114 4.04 2.83 20.70
CA ASN A 114 4.05 3.08 22.14
C ASN A 114 4.51 1.87 22.98
N PHE A 115 4.98 0.80 22.34
CA PHE A 115 5.42 -0.42 23.01
C PHE A 115 6.94 -0.59 22.94
N PRO A 116 7.57 -1.19 23.96
CA PRO A 116 9.00 -1.45 23.97
C PRO A 116 9.37 -2.47 22.90
N THR A 117 10.06 -2.04 21.84
CA THR A 117 10.42 -2.88 20.69
C THR A 117 11.83 -3.45 20.75
N GLY A 118 12.66 -3.01 21.70
CA GLY A 118 14.08 -3.36 21.74
C GLY A 118 14.76 -3.05 20.41
N ASN A 119 15.56 -3.99 19.92
CA ASN A 119 16.28 -3.89 18.64
C ASN A 119 15.44 -4.16 17.39
N GLY A 120 14.14 -4.44 17.54
CA GLY A 120 13.23 -4.64 16.43
C GLY A 120 13.34 -5.99 15.72
N ILE A 121 14.29 -6.86 16.05
CA ILE A 121 14.45 -8.16 15.38
C ILE A 121 13.26 -9.09 15.72
N ALA A 122 12.94 -9.22 17.01
CA ALA A 122 11.77 -9.98 17.45
C ALA A 122 10.46 -9.39 16.90
N PHE A 123 10.37 -8.06 16.83
CA PHE A 123 9.26 -7.35 16.21
C PHE A 123 9.11 -7.75 14.72
N ALA A 124 10.18 -7.69 13.93
CA ALA A 124 10.15 -8.01 12.50
C ALA A 124 9.75 -9.47 12.25
N TRP A 125 10.24 -10.39 13.09
CA TRP A 125 9.86 -11.79 13.03
C TRP A 125 8.36 -11.99 13.29
N VAL A 126 7.82 -11.46 14.38
CA VAL A 126 6.37 -11.60 14.67
C VAL A 126 5.51 -10.86 13.66
N MET A 127 5.95 -9.71 13.17
CA MET A 127 5.30 -8.99 12.08
C MET A 127 5.23 -9.86 10.81
N SER A 128 6.30 -10.61 10.51
CA SER A 128 6.28 -11.53 9.36
C SER A 128 5.30 -12.69 9.50
N VAL A 129 5.05 -13.17 10.73
CA VAL A 129 3.98 -14.16 10.99
C VAL A 129 2.61 -13.58 10.61
N GLY A 130 2.34 -12.33 11.01
CA GLY A 130 1.13 -11.62 10.61
C GLY A 130 0.98 -11.50 9.09
N THR A 131 2.06 -11.15 8.39
CA THR A 131 2.03 -11.10 6.91
C THR A 131 1.73 -12.47 6.31
N LEU A 132 2.37 -13.53 6.79
CA LEU A 132 2.18 -14.89 6.27
C LEU A 132 0.73 -15.37 6.48
N CYS A 133 0.12 -15.07 7.62
CA CYS A 133 -1.30 -15.36 7.86
C CYS A 133 -2.20 -14.68 6.82
N THR A 134 -1.92 -13.43 6.47
CA THR A 134 -2.65 -12.74 5.40
C THR A 134 -2.44 -13.39 4.03
N ALA A 135 -1.24 -13.89 3.74
CA ALA A 135 -0.98 -14.63 2.49
C ALA A 135 -1.81 -15.91 2.38
N TYR A 136 -1.95 -16.69 3.46
CA TYR A 136 -2.81 -17.87 3.46
C TYR A 136 -4.26 -17.50 3.18
N VAL A 137 -4.78 -16.45 3.83
CA VAL A 137 -6.15 -15.97 3.57
C VAL A 137 -6.32 -15.55 2.11
N ALA A 138 -5.36 -14.77 1.57
CA ALA A 138 -5.40 -14.33 0.18
C ALA A 138 -5.33 -15.52 -0.81
N MET A 139 -4.53 -16.54 -0.51
CA MET A 139 -4.45 -17.78 -1.30
C MET A 139 -5.80 -18.51 -1.33
N PHE A 140 -6.46 -18.68 -0.17
CA PHE A 140 -7.77 -19.35 -0.13
C PHE A 140 -8.86 -18.58 -0.86
N ILE A 141 -8.84 -17.24 -0.78
CA ILE A 141 -9.82 -16.39 -1.49
C ILE A 141 -9.58 -16.41 -3.01
N SER A 142 -8.32 -16.32 -3.43
CA SER A 142 -7.97 -16.28 -4.86
C SER A 142 -7.99 -17.65 -5.54
N GLY A 143 -7.97 -18.74 -4.77
CA GLY A 143 -7.97 -20.11 -5.29
C GLY A 143 -6.73 -20.49 -6.10
N SER A 144 -5.70 -19.63 -6.12
CA SER A 144 -4.47 -19.83 -6.89
C SER A 144 -3.26 -19.33 -6.11
N TYR A 145 -2.14 -20.04 -6.21
CA TYR A 145 -0.88 -19.62 -5.64
C TYR A 145 0.27 -20.03 -6.54
N ILE A 146 1.35 -19.27 -6.45
CA ILE A 146 2.60 -19.56 -7.12
C ILE A 146 3.68 -19.56 -6.06
N PHE A 147 4.54 -20.57 -6.09
CA PHE A 147 5.70 -20.66 -5.23
C PHE A 147 6.96 -20.62 -6.09
N ASP A 148 7.55 -19.44 -6.21
CA ASP A 148 8.67 -19.18 -7.11
C ASP A 148 9.82 -18.48 -6.36
N PRO A 149 11.10 -18.84 -6.62
CA PRO A 149 12.27 -18.21 -6.00
C PRO A 149 12.35 -16.68 -6.16
N TRP A 150 11.87 -16.13 -7.28
CA TRP A 150 11.83 -14.68 -7.50
C TRP A 150 10.93 -14.00 -6.47
N GLY A 151 9.82 -14.65 -6.09
CA GLY A 151 8.94 -14.16 -5.03
C GLY A 151 9.61 -14.14 -3.67
N LEU A 152 10.31 -15.23 -3.32
CA LEU A 152 11.07 -15.32 -2.08
C LEU A 152 12.15 -14.23 -1.99
N LEU A 153 12.84 -13.96 -3.11
CA LEU A 153 13.84 -12.89 -3.19
C LEU A 153 13.21 -11.52 -2.97
N GLY A 154 12.09 -11.22 -3.63
CA GLY A 154 11.38 -9.95 -3.46
C GLY A 154 10.97 -9.72 -2.01
N GLY A 155 10.38 -10.74 -1.37
CA GLY A 155 10.01 -10.66 0.05
C GLY A 155 11.21 -10.46 0.97
N SER A 156 12.30 -11.18 0.69
CA SER A 156 13.54 -11.05 1.47
C SER A 156 14.14 -9.64 1.37
N LEU A 157 14.17 -9.05 0.17
CA LEU A 157 14.66 -7.68 -0.05
C LEU A 157 13.86 -6.65 0.75
N TRP A 158 12.52 -6.77 0.74
CA TRP A 158 11.67 -5.93 1.58
C TRP A 158 11.98 -6.11 3.07
N SER A 159 12.18 -7.35 3.50
CA SER A 159 12.44 -7.71 4.89
C SER A 159 13.73 -7.11 5.43
N VAL A 160 14.79 -7.03 4.61
CA VAL A 160 16.04 -6.34 4.95
C VAL A 160 15.80 -4.87 5.29
N GLY A 161 15.01 -4.16 4.48
CA GLY A 161 14.64 -2.77 4.75
C GLY A 161 13.80 -2.65 6.02
N ASN A 162 12.89 -3.59 6.25
CA ASN A 162 12.00 -3.58 7.41
C ASN A 162 12.75 -3.74 8.75
N LEU A 163 13.91 -4.40 8.78
CA LEU A 163 14.76 -4.47 9.97
C LEU A 163 15.29 -3.10 10.43
N CYS A 164 15.37 -2.13 9.53
CA CYS A 164 15.84 -0.78 9.83
C CYS A 164 14.73 0.13 10.41
N VAL A 165 13.46 -0.27 10.36
CA VAL A 165 12.32 0.58 10.74
C VAL A 165 12.38 1.02 12.20
N ILE A 166 12.66 0.11 13.13
CA ILE A 166 12.72 0.46 14.56
C ILE A 166 13.82 1.50 14.85
N PRO A 167 15.07 1.32 14.37
CA PRO A 167 16.08 2.37 14.44
C PRO A 167 15.63 3.70 13.82
N ILE A 168 14.96 3.70 12.65
CA ILE A 168 14.49 4.93 11.99
C ILE A 168 13.44 5.64 12.87
N VAL A 169 12.42 4.93 13.33
CA VAL A 169 11.34 5.51 14.15
C VAL A 169 11.89 6.09 15.44
N LYS A 170 12.86 5.43 16.09
CA LYS A 170 13.49 5.93 17.32
C LYS A 170 14.40 7.15 17.10
N THR A 171 14.97 7.33 15.91
CA THR A 171 15.95 8.39 15.64
C THR A 171 15.35 9.64 14.99
N ILE A 172 14.38 9.48 14.10
CA ILE A 172 13.76 10.59 13.36
C ILE A 172 12.23 10.62 13.44
N GLY A 173 11.60 9.67 14.15
CA GLY A 173 10.15 9.61 14.31
C GLY A 173 9.46 8.83 13.19
N LEU A 174 8.23 8.38 13.48
CA LEU A 174 7.47 7.55 12.55
C LEU A 174 7.05 8.34 11.29
N GLY A 175 6.58 9.57 11.47
CA GLY A 175 6.10 10.39 10.35
C GLY A 175 7.18 10.72 9.34
N LEU A 176 8.27 11.34 9.81
CA LEU A 176 9.37 11.74 8.93
C LEU A 176 10.06 10.52 8.30
N GLY A 177 10.24 9.44 9.06
CA GLY A 177 10.71 8.17 8.52
C GLY A 177 9.88 7.74 7.32
N LEU A 178 8.56 7.64 7.50
CA LEU A 178 7.64 7.13 6.48
C LEU A 178 7.62 7.95 5.21
N LEU A 179 7.67 9.27 5.36
CA LEU A 179 7.79 10.19 4.23
C LEU A 179 9.07 9.93 3.43
N LEU A 180 10.22 9.85 4.10
CA LEU A 180 11.52 9.71 3.44
C LEU A 180 11.68 8.37 2.71
N TRP A 181 11.34 7.23 3.34
CA TRP A 181 11.50 5.94 2.67
C TRP A 181 10.46 5.74 1.56
N SER A 182 9.25 6.29 1.69
CA SER A 182 8.21 6.18 0.66
C SER A 182 8.59 6.97 -0.58
N CYS A 183 9.08 8.20 -0.41
CA CYS A 183 9.59 8.97 -1.54
C CYS A 183 10.82 8.35 -2.18
N THR A 184 11.74 7.81 -1.39
CA THR A 184 12.93 7.13 -1.93
C THR A 184 12.54 5.88 -2.71
N SER A 185 11.53 5.14 -2.25
CA SER A 185 10.95 4.01 -2.99
C SER A 185 10.34 4.44 -4.32
N LEU A 186 9.58 5.54 -4.35
CA LEU A 186 9.03 6.12 -5.58
C LEU A 186 10.12 6.52 -6.58
N VAL A 187 11.17 7.21 -6.11
CA VAL A 187 12.32 7.59 -6.94
C VAL A 187 13.03 6.36 -7.50
N THR A 188 13.26 5.34 -6.65
CA THR A 188 13.91 4.09 -7.05
C THR A 188 13.09 3.35 -8.11
N GLY A 189 11.78 3.19 -7.88
CA GLY A 189 10.87 2.56 -8.84
C GLY A 189 10.80 3.31 -10.17
N PHE A 190 10.77 4.65 -10.14
CA PHE A 190 10.81 5.47 -11.35
C PHE A 190 12.09 5.24 -12.15
N LEU A 191 13.27 5.30 -11.51
CA LEU A 191 14.56 5.10 -12.18
C LEU A 191 14.66 3.70 -12.80
N ILE A 192 14.22 2.68 -12.07
CA ILE A 192 14.21 1.30 -12.55
C ILE A 192 13.32 1.14 -13.78
N GLY A 193 12.07 1.62 -13.72
CA GLY A 193 11.12 1.51 -14.83
C GLY A 193 11.52 2.35 -16.05
N LYS A 194 12.08 3.53 -15.83
CA LYS A 194 12.51 4.44 -16.90
C LYS A 194 13.72 3.91 -17.67
N PHE A 195 14.71 3.40 -16.95
CA PHE A 195 15.97 2.95 -17.55
C PHE A 195 16.00 1.45 -17.86
N GLY A 196 15.01 0.68 -17.41
CA GLY A 196 15.00 -0.77 -17.58
C GLY A 196 16.11 -1.45 -16.77
N ALA A 197 16.33 -0.97 -15.55
CA ALA A 197 17.37 -1.54 -14.69
C ALA A 197 17.06 -3.01 -14.35
N PHE A 198 18.10 -3.80 -14.05
CA PHE A 198 17.99 -5.24 -13.75
C PHE A 198 17.45 -6.11 -14.89
N GLY A 199 17.45 -5.61 -16.13
CA GLY A 199 16.97 -6.34 -17.31
C GLY A 199 15.46 -6.21 -17.57
N LEU A 200 14.79 -5.29 -16.87
CA LEU A 200 13.38 -4.96 -17.14
C LEU A 200 13.23 -4.18 -18.45
N ASP A 201 12.09 -4.36 -19.10
CA ASP A 201 11.73 -3.59 -20.29
C ASP A 201 11.55 -2.11 -19.91
N LYS A 202 12.15 -1.23 -20.70
CA LYS A 202 12.01 0.22 -20.51
C LYS A 202 10.56 0.61 -20.72
N GLN A 203 9.98 1.31 -19.75
CA GLN A 203 8.64 1.87 -19.90
C GLN A 203 8.65 2.98 -20.97
N SER A 204 7.85 2.81 -22.01
CA SER A 204 7.55 3.87 -22.97
C SER A 204 6.66 4.92 -22.31
N VAL A 205 7.01 6.19 -22.46
CA VAL A 205 6.29 7.31 -21.84
C VAL A 205 5.74 8.21 -22.95
N ALA A 206 4.42 8.42 -22.96
CA ALA A 206 3.76 9.25 -23.98
C ALA A 206 4.23 10.72 -23.95
N HIS A 207 4.44 11.28 -22.76
CA HIS A 207 4.87 12.66 -22.58
C HIS A 207 6.17 12.77 -21.75
N PRO A 208 7.35 12.71 -22.38
CA PRO A 208 8.64 12.68 -21.68
C PRO A 208 8.94 13.91 -20.80
N VAL A 209 8.53 15.10 -21.24
CA VAL A 209 8.76 16.35 -20.48
C VAL A 209 7.94 16.34 -19.19
N LEU A 210 6.65 15.98 -19.27
CA LEU A 210 5.76 15.92 -18.12
C LEU A 210 6.23 14.88 -17.09
N ASN A 211 6.78 13.77 -17.57
CA ASN A 211 7.37 12.70 -16.76
C ASN A 211 8.58 13.20 -15.94
N TRP A 212 9.49 13.96 -16.57
CA TRP A 212 10.64 14.56 -15.87
C TRP A 212 10.22 15.67 -14.91
N LEU A 213 9.26 16.51 -15.27
CA LEU A 213 8.71 17.52 -14.37
C LEU A 213 8.09 16.89 -13.12
N GLY A 214 7.34 15.79 -13.31
CA GLY A 214 6.77 15.03 -12.20
C GLY A 214 7.83 14.46 -11.26
N PHE A 215 8.87 13.84 -11.83
CA PHE A 215 10.01 13.34 -11.07
C PHE A 215 10.74 14.46 -10.30
N SER A 216 11.04 15.58 -10.95
CA SER A 216 11.70 16.72 -10.31
C SER A 216 10.89 17.29 -9.15
N ALA A 217 9.56 17.37 -9.26
CA ALA A 217 8.70 17.81 -8.18
C ALA A 217 8.73 16.87 -6.96
N ILE A 218 8.79 15.54 -7.17
CA ILE A 218 8.96 14.57 -6.08
C ILE A 218 10.31 14.75 -5.40
N VAL A 219 11.40 14.93 -6.16
CA VAL A 219 12.74 15.18 -5.59
C VAL A 219 12.74 16.47 -4.77
N VAL A 220 12.07 17.53 -5.24
CA VAL A 220 11.91 18.78 -4.48
C VAL A 220 11.12 18.56 -3.18
N ALA A 221 10.05 17.77 -3.20
CA ALA A 221 9.31 17.41 -2.00
C ALA A 221 10.19 16.69 -0.96
N ILE A 222 11.05 15.77 -1.41
CA ILE A 222 12.04 15.09 -0.54
C ILE A 222 12.95 16.11 0.13
N LEU A 223 13.49 17.07 -0.63
CA LEU A 223 14.35 18.12 -0.10
C LEU A 223 13.65 18.94 0.99
N PHE A 224 12.35 19.22 0.84
CA PHE A 224 11.58 19.89 1.88
C PHE A 224 11.38 19.04 3.13
N PHE A 225 11.17 17.73 3.01
CA PHE A 225 11.04 16.84 4.17
C PHE A 225 12.30 16.84 5.05
N PHE A 226 13.49 16.99 4.49
CA PHE A 226 14.75 17.12 5.26
C PHE A 226 14.76 18.33 6.22
N PHE A 227 13.99 19.38 5.93
CA PHE A 227 13.92 20.57 6.78
C PHE A 227 12.91 20.43 7.93
N ILE A 228 12.10 19.38 7.94
CA ILE A 228 11.19 19.10 9.04
C ILE A 228 12.01 18.62 10.23
N LYS A 229 11.93 19.37 11.35
CA LYS A 229 12.55 18.96 12.61
C LYS A 229 11.52 18.23 13.45
N PRO A 230 11.59 16.89 13.56
CA PRO A 230 10.66 16.13 14.38
C PRO A 230 10.89 16.43 15.86
N THR A 231 9.81 16.66 16.59
CA THR A 231 9.79 16.75 18.04
C THR A 231 9.65 15.34 18.59
N LEU A 232 10.77 14.73 18.97
CA LEU A 232 10.76 13.45 19.65
C LEU A 232 10.58 13.71 21.14
N ASN A 233 9.47 13.25 21.71
CA ASN A 233 9.35 13.17 23.16
C ASN A 233 10.39 12.14 23.62
N LYS A 234 11.51 12.62 24.15
CA LYS A 234 12.41 11.75 24.92
C LYS A 234 11.55 11.13 26.01
N GLU A 235 11.55 9.81 26.13
CA GLU A 235 10.88 9.15 27.25
C GLU A 235 11.44 9.76 28.54
N GLU A 236 10.69 10.67 29.18
CA GLU A 236 10.99 11.05 30.55
C GLU A 236 10.72 9.82 31.42
N PRO A 237 11.65 9.45 32.32
CA PRO A 237 11.42 8.35 33.25
C PRO A 237 10.48 8.81 34.37
N THR A 238 9.20 9.06 34.07
CA THR A 238 8.28 9.67 35.04
C THR A 238 6.93 8.94 35.12
N THR A 239 6.92 7.78 35.81
CA THR A 239 5.87 7.44 36.80
C THR A 239 6.30 6.22 37.64
N PRO A 240 6.17 6.23 38.98
CA PRO A 240 6.47 5.07 39.85
C PRO A 240 5.71 3.79 39.44
N SER A 241 4.54 3.95 38.80
CA SER A 241 3.69 2.86 38.30
C SER A 241 4.33 2.06 37.15
N LYS A 242 5.00 2.72 36.19
CA LYS A 242 5.74 2.03 35.12
C LYS A 242 7.07 1.45 35.60
N LYS A 243 7.67 2.02 36.64
CA LYS A 243 8.84 1.45 37.33
C LYS A 243 8.50 0.11 37.99
N ARG A 244 7.32 -0.02 38.61
CA ARG A 244 6.83 -1.31 39.14
C ARG A 244 6.56 -2.35 38.06
N LEU A 245 6.05 -1.96 36.88
CA LEU A 245 5.83 -2.90 35.78
C LEU A 245 7.15 -3.33 35.12
N SER A 246 8.10 -2.42 34.92
CA SER A 246 9.43 -2.77 34.38
C SER A 246 10.28 -3.58 35.37
N GLN A 247 10.25 -3.25 36.67
CA GLN A 247 10.93 -4.04 37.72
C GLN A 247 10.33 -5.43 37.92
N ARG A 248 9.02 -5.63 37.71
CA ARG A 248 8.41 -6.97 37.79
C ARG A 248 8.88 -7.92 36.68
N TYR A 249 9.46 -7.40 35.60
CA TYR A 249 9.96 -8.17 34.45
C TYR A 249 11.48 -8.08 34.29
N GLU A 250 12.18 -7.43 35.21
CA GLU A 250 13.61 -7.66 35.37
C GLU A 250 13.76 -9.11 35.83
N TYR A 251 14.37 -9.91 34.97
CA TYR A 251 14.64 -11.34 35.13
C TYR A 251 14.91 -11.69 36.60
N SER A 252 13.97 -12.35 37.27
CA SER A 252 14.26 -13.02 38.53
C SER A 252 15.07 -14.26 38.15
N PRO A 253 16.37 -14.32 38.44
CA PRO A 253 17.06 -15.60 38.40
C PRO A 253 16.46 -16.41 39.54
N ILE A 254 16.14 -17.67 39.29
CA ILE A 254 15.88 -18.64 40.35
C ILE A 254 17.20 -18.80 41.11
N VAL A 255 17.41 -18.00 42.15
CA VAL A 255 18.44 -18.19 43.16
C VAL A 255 17.78 -17.91 44.50
N ASP A 256 17.96 -18.87 45.40
CA ASP A 256 17.38 -18.92 46.74
C ASP A 256 17.45 -17.57 47.48
N GLU A 257 16.32 -17.28 48.11
CA GLU A 257 16.04 -16.12 48.93
C GLU A 257 16.81 -16.25 50.26
N GLN A 258 18.12 -15.96 50.27
CA GLN A 258 18.86 -15.77 51.51
C GLN A 258 20.04 -14.80 51.38
N GLN A 259 19.89 -13.68 52.09
CA GLN A 259 20.91 -12.74 52.56
C GLN A 259 21.64 -11.88 51.51
N ILE A 260 21.45 -10.56 51.60
CA ILE A 260 22.47 -9.60 52.08
C ILE A 260 21.89 -8.19 51.92
N SER A 261 21.57 -7.58 53.07
CA SER A 261 21.58 -6.13 53.25
C SER A 261 23.00 -5.59 53.06
N ILE A 262 23.18 -4.42 52.41
CA ILE A 262 24.11 -3.32 52.79
C ILE A 262 24.38 -2.37 51.60
N ASN A 263 24.15 -1.07 51.88
CA ASN A 263 24.73 0.18 51.36
C ASN A 263 24.69 0.56 49.87
N SER A 264 23.99 1.68 49.67
CA SER A 264 24.25 2.73 48.68
C SER A 264 25.74 3.09 48.55
N THR A 265 26.29 2.96 47.34
CA THR A 265 27.34 3.84 46.83
C THR A 265 27.12 4.05 45.34
N GLU A 266 27.21 5.33 44.96
CA GLU A 266 27.18 5.83 43.60
C GLU A 266 28.26 5.15 42.75
N ASN A 267 27.84 4.39 41.76
CA ASN A 267 28.52 4.26 40.48
C ASN A 267 27.46 3.76 39.50
N SER A 268 27.04 4.66 38.62
CA SER A 268 26.13 4.36 37.52
C SER A 268 26.84 3.44 36.53
N ALA A 269 26.74 2.13 36.82
CA ALA A 269 27.06 1.10 35.85
C ALA A 269 26.28 1.38 34.54
N PRO A 270 26.91 1.20 33.37
CA PRO A 270 26.24 1.45 32.10
C PRO A 270 25.04 0.49 31.99
N VAL A 271 23.85 1.04 31.79
CA VAL A 271 22.61 0.26 31.60
C VAL A 271 22.84 -0.72 30.45
N GLU A 272 22.95 -2.00 30.80
CA GLU A 272 23.23 -3.12 29.91
C GLU A 272 22.00 -3.41 29.03
N GLY A 273 21.79 -2.53 28.05
CA GLY A 273 20.58 -2.50 27.23
C GLY A 273 20.51 -1.38 26.21
N GLN A 274 21.36 -0.36 26.32
CA GLN A 274 21.41 0.74 25.35
C GLN A 274 21.91 0.27 23.98
N MET A 275 21.09 0.49 22.96
CA MET A 275 21.40 0.09 21.60
C MET A 275 22.43 1.01 20.96
N ILE A 276 23.15 0.49 19.95
CA ILE A 276 24.27 1.19 19.28
C ILE A 276 23.86 2.59 18.83
N PHE A 277 22.64 2.76 18.32
CA PHE A 277 22.14 4.04 17.83
C PHE A 277 21.69 5.00 18.95
N GLU A 278 21.35 4.49 20.13
CA GLU A 278 21.04 5.33 21.31
C GLU A 278 22.31 5.97 21.89
N LYS A 279 23.49 5.43 21.56
CA LYS A 279 24.80 5.98 21.94
C LYS A 279 25.31 7.09 21.02
N ILE A 280 24.65 7.32 19.87
CA ILE A 280 25.08 8.34 18.91
C ILE A 280 24.60 9.72 19.38
N PRO A 281 25.49 10.70 19.60
CA PRO A 281 25.09 12.05 20.02
C PRO A 281 24.35 12.81 18.91
N GLU A 282 23.50 13.76 19.29
CA GLU A 282 22.94 14.73 18.34
C GLU A 282 24.09 15.64 17.81
N PRO A 283 24.14 15.95 16.49
CA PRO A 283 23.13 15.72 15.45
C PRO A 283 23.29 14.41 14.65
N TYR A 284 24.33 13.61 14.93
CA TYR A 284 24.69 12.44 14.12
C TYR A 284 23.64 11.32 14.14
N ASN A 285 22.88 11.19 15.22
CA ASN A 285 21.79 10.21 15.31
C ASN A 285 20.67 10.47 14.29
N LYS A 286 20.35 11.74 13.99
CA LYS A 286 19.34 12.12 12.99
C LYS A 286 19.83 11.80 11.59
N ILE A 287 21.09 12.10 11.29
CA ILE A 287 21.71 11.75 10.01
C ILE A 287 21.67 10.24 9.80
N PHE A 288 22.04 9.47 10.83
CA PHE A 288 21.96 8.01 10.80
C PHE A 288 20.55 7.50 10.49
N GLY A 289 19.52 8.03 11.17
CA GLY A 289 18.13 7.68 10.92
C GLY A 289 17.66 7.99 9.50
N VAL A 290 18.07 9.14 8.95
CA VAL A 290 17.76 9.49 7.57
C VAL A 290 18.46 8.57 6.57
N MET A 291 19.74 8.26 6.78
CA MET A 291 20.48 7.32 5.91
C MET A 291 19.83 5.94 5.89
N LEU A 292 19.39 5.43 7.05
CA LEU A 292 18.65 4.18 7.14
C LEU A 292 17.30 4.25 6.43
N SER A 293 16.60 5.38 6.51
CA SER A 293 15.32 5.58 5.82
C SER A 293 15.49 5.57 4.30
N VAL A 294 16.51 6.25 3.79
CA VAL A 294 16.87 6.23 2.35
C VAL A 294 17.26 4.80 1.92
N PHE A 295 18.12 4.12 2.68
CA PHE A 295 18.49 2.73 2.40
C PHE A 295 17.27 1.79 2.34
N SER A 296 16.38 1.88 3.33
CA SER A 296 15.15 1.09 3.38
C SER A 296 14.23 1.42 2.20
N GLY A 297 14.13 2.70 1.84
CA GLY A 297 13.35 3.15 0.69
C GLY A 297 13.86 2.60 -0.64
N VAL A 298 15.17 2.51 -0.84
CA VAL A 298 15.74 1.84 -2.03
C VAL A 298 15.33 0.38 -2.07
N LEU A 299 15.50 -0.36 -0.97
CA LEU A 299 15.09 -1.76 -0.89
C LEU A 299 13.59 -1.95 -1.14
N TYR A 300 12.75 -1.06 -0.60
CA TYR A 300 11.32 -1.04 -0.88
C TYR A 300 11.01 -0.73 -2.35
N GLY A 301 11.81 0.10 -3.03
CA GLY A 301 11.65 0.33 -4.47
C GLY A 301 12.06 -0.87 -5.32
N VAL A 302 13.06 -1.65 -4.89
CA VAL A 302 13.56 -2.83 -5.63
C VAL A 302 12.75 -4.09 -5.34
N ASN A 303 12.03 -4.18 -4.22
CA ASN A 303 11.41 -5.43 -3.78
C ASN A 303 10.42 -6.07 -4.79
N MET A 304 9.81 -5.26 -5.65
CA MET A 304 8.87 -5.72 -6.69
C MET A 304 9.54 -6.03 -8.04
N VAL A 305 10.84 -5.76 -8.20
CA VAL A 305 11.60 -6.06 -9.43
C VAL A 305 11.62 -7.56 -9.74
N PRO A 306 11.89 -8.47 -8.78
CA PRO A 306 11.80 -9.92 -9.02
C PRO A 306 10.45 -10.37 -9.59
N MET A 307 9.35 -9.80 -9.08
CA MET A 307 8.00 -10.09 -9.58
C MET A 307 7.83 -9.64 -11.03
N GLN A 308 8.35 -8.46 -11.36
CA GLN A 308 8.26 -7.90 -12.72
C GLN A 308 9.09 -8.74 -13.72
N LEU A 309 10.31 -9.13 -13.35
CA LEU A 309 11.16 -10.02 -14.16
C LEU A 309 10.49 -11.37 -14.40
N TRP A 310 9.91 -11.95 -13.34
CA TRP A 310 9.14 -13.18 -13.47
C TRP A 310 7.94 -12.98 -14.41
N LYS A 311 7.18 -11.90 -14.25
CA LYS A 311 6.00 -11.60 -15.10
C LYS A 311 6.34 -11.44 -16.59
N GLN A 312 7.49 -10.87 -16.93
CA GLN A 312 7.93 -10.73 -18.33
C GLN A 312 8.13 -12.07 -19.04
N GLN A 313 8.44 -13.13 -18.29
CA GLN A 313 8.66 -14.47 -18.82
C GLN A 313 7.38 -15.31 -18.90
N GLN A 314 6.27 -14.80 -18.38
CA GLN A 314 5.00 -15.52 -18.27
C GLN A 314 3.97 -15.05 -19.30
N PRO A 315 2.99 -15.91 -19.65
CA PRO A 315 1.80 -15.52 -20.41
C PRO A 315 1.06 -14.32 -19.77
N SER A 316 0.44 -13.48 -20.60
CA SER A 316 -0.17 -12.21 -20.15
C SER A 316 -1.40 -12.37 -19.24
N ASP A 317 -1.97 -13.57 -19.15
CA ASP A 317 -3.18 -13.91 -18.39
C ASP A 317 -2.91 -14.37 -16.94
N VAL A 318 -1.64 -14.53 -16.54
CA VAL A 318 -1.30 -14.98 -15.18
C VAL A 318 -1.66 -13.89 -14.17
N ASN A 319 -2.45 -14.24 -13.16
CA ASN A 319 -2.91 -13.32 -12.11
C ASN A 319 -1.76 -12.92 -11.16
N PRO A 320 -1.35 -11.63 -11.10
CA PRO A 320 -0.33 -11.18 -10.16
C PRO A 320 -0.63 -11.43 -8.67
N LEU A 321 -1.90 -11.61 -8.27
CA LEU A 321 -2.26 -11.89 -6.87
C LEU A 321 -1.70 -13.23 -6.39
N SER A 322 -1.50 -14.19 -7.30
CA SER A 322 -0.93 -15.49 -6.97
C SER A 322 0.53 -15.38 -6.49
N PHE A 323 1.20 -14.25 -6.74
CA PHE A 323 2.57 -13.95 -6.30
C PHE A 323 2.65 -13.46 -4.84
N ILE A 324 1.52 -13.06 -4.23
CA ILE A 324 1.49 -12.57 -2.84
C ILE A 324 2.01 -13.65 -1.87
N PHE A 325 1.60 -14.91 -2.10
CA PHE A 325 1.94 -16.01 -1.23
C PHE A 325 3.46 -16.27 -1.16
N CYS A 326 4.13 -16.37 -2.32
CA CYS A 326 5.59 -16.53 -2.34
C CYS A 326 6.32 -15.29 -1.83
N HIS A 327 5.86 -14.08 -2.14
CA HIS A 327 6.46 -12.85 -1.60
C HIS A 327 6.42 -12.84 -0.06
N PHE A 328 5.28 -13.14 0.55
CA PHE A 328 5.13 -13.12 2.01
C PHE A 328 5.87 -14.28 2.68
N SER A 329 5.96 -15.43 2.00
CA SER A 329 6.80 -16.55 2.44
C SER A 329 8.27 -16.14 2.51
N GLY A 330 8.76 -15.37 1.54
CA GLY A 330 10.12 -14.81 1.55
C GLY A 330 10.38 -13.92 2.76
N ILE A 331 9.43 -13.04 3.11
CA ILE A 331 9.50 -12.17 4.29
C ILE A 331 9.64 -13.01 5.57
N PHE A 332 8.79 -14.03 5.72
CA PHE A 332 8.78 -14.90 6.90
C PHE A 332 10.04 -15.74 7.02
N LEU A 333 10.48 -16.38 5.94
CA LEU A 333 11.69 -17.22 5.94
C LEU A 333 12.93 -16.39 6.28
N PHE A 334 13.07 -15.21 5.68
CA PHE A 334 14.19 -14.30 5.95
C PHE A 334 14.21 -13.87 7.43
N ASN A 335 13.09 -13.37 7.96
CA ASN A 335 13.04 -12.91 9.35
C ASN A 335 13.20 -14.05 10.36
N THR A 336 12.73 -15.25 10.03
CA THR A 336 12.94 -16.45 10.87
C THR A 336 14.42 -16.80 10.92
N ALA A 337 15.13 -16.76 9.79
CA ALA A 337 16.57 -16.99 9.76
C ALA A 337 17.35 -15.93 10.57
N VAL A 338 17.00 -14.65 10.41
CA VAL A 338 17.62 -13.55 11.18
C VAL A 338 17.37 -13.72 12.68
N PHE A 339 16.13 -14.00 13.09
CA PHE A 339 15.78 -14.20 14.50
C PHE A 339 16.46 -15.45 15.10
N PHE A 340 16.58 -16.53 14.32
CA PHE A 340 17.26 -17.74 14.74
C PHE A 340 18.76 -17.49 14.99
N VAL A 341 19.45 -16.85 14.04
CA VAL A 341 20.87 -16.45 14.19
C VAL A 341 21.04 -15.52 15.39
N TYR A 342 20.16 -14.53 15.52
CA TYR A 342 20.16 -13.63 16.68
C TYR A 342 20.00 -14.36 18.02
N SER A 343 19.12 -15.36 18.09
CA SER A 343 18.89 -16.16 19.29
C SER A 343 20.05 -17.09 19.64
N ILE A 344 20.86 -17.47 18.65
CA ILE A 344 22.12 -18.20 18.87
C ILE A 344 23.15 -17.26 19.49
N ILE A 345 23.33 -16.07 18.91
CA ILE A 345 24.34 -15.09 19.33
C ILE A 345 24.02 -14.49 20.70
N LYS A 346 22.75 -14.18 20.97
CA LYS A 346 22.31 -13.52 22.20
C LYS A 346 21.35 -14.42 22.98
N ARG A 347 21.81 -14.90 24.14
CA ARG A 347 21.04 -15.79 25.03
C ARG A 347 20.85 -15.16 26.41
N PRO A 348 19.62 -14.86 26.84
CA PRO A 348 18.35 -14.98 26.10
C PRO A 348 18.16 -13.88 25.04
N PRO A 349 17.44 -14.15 23.93
CA PRO A 349 17.10 -13.11 22.97
C PRO A 349 16.17 -12.06 23.61
N GLN A 350 16.33 -10.80 23.23
CA GLN A 350 15.42 -9.75 23.68
C GLN A 350 14.06 -9.88 23.01
N VAL A 351 13.05 -10.30 23.78
CA VAL A 351 11.66 -10.42 23.35
C VAL A 351 10.77 -9.73 24.38
N PHE A 352 9.91 -8.83 23.93
CA PHE A 352 8.96 -8.10 24.78
C PHE A 352 7.55 -8.65 24.57
N PRO A 353 6.96 -9.39 25.53
CA PRO A 353 5.65 -10.01 25.36
C PRO A 353 4.54 -9.02 25.00
N GLN A 354 4.59 -7.81 25.57
CA GLN A 354 3.62 -6.74 25.32
C GLN A 354 3.60 -6.27 23.86
N THR A 355 4.71 -6.45 23.14
CA THR A 355 4.89 -5.98 21.77
C THR A 355 4.49 -7.03 20.74
N MET A 356 4.35 -8.30 21.13
CA MET A 356 4.06 -9.41 20.20
C MET A 356 2.73 -9.22 19.45
N LEU A 357 1.64 -8.96 20.16
CA LEU A 357 0.33 -8.75 19.53
C LEU A 357 0.31 -7.48 18.64
N PRO A 358 0.80 -6.31 19.08
CA PRO A 358 0.96 -5.15 18.20
C PRO A 358 1.81 -5.43 16.95
N SER A 359 2.87 -6.23 17.07
CA SER A 359 3.73 -6.63 15.93
C SER A 359 2.95 -7.47 14.93
N PHE A 360 2.18 -8.45 15.41
CA PHE A 360 1.35 -9.30 14.56
C PHE A 360 0.29 -8.47 13.82
N ILE A 361 -0.40 -7.56 14.53
CA ILE A 361 -1.39 -6.64 13.92
C ILE A 361 -0.73 -5.77 12.85
N SER A 362 0.47 -5.25 13.11
CA SER A 362 1.27 -4.49 12.14
C SER A 362 1.50 -5.28 10.85
N GLY A 363 1.83 -6.58 10.99
CA GLY A 363 2.00 -7.51 9.88
C GLY A 363 0.72 -7.73 9.08
N VAL A 364 -0.40 -7.94 9.76
CA VAL A 364 -1.72 -8.11 9.11
C VAL A 364 -2.12 -6.84 8.36
N LEU A 365 -1.96 -5.66 8.96
CA LEU A 365 -2.24 -4.38 8.31
C LEU A 365 -1.42 -4.23 7.02
N TRP A 366 -0.12 -4.48 7.08
CA TRP A 366 0.75 -4.39 5.91
C TRP A 366 0.40 -5.44 4.84
N GLY A 367 0.06 -6.67 5.25
CA GLY A 367 -0.36 -7.73 4.34
C GLY A 367 -1.64 -7.37 3.58
N VAL A 368 -2.66 -6.89 4.29
CA VAL A 368 -3.94 -6.47 3.68
C VAL A 368 -3.75 -5.26 2.77
N ALA A 369 -2.88 -4.31 3.17
CA ALA A 369 -2.54 -3.17 2.34
C ALA A 369 -1.93 -3.59 0.99
N ASN A 370 -1.01 -4.57 0.99
CA ASN A 370 -0.44 -5.12 -0.24
C ASN A 370 -1.48 -5.79 -1.13
N CYS A 371 -2.39 -6.59 -0.55
CA CYS A 371 -3.49 -7.19 -1.32
C CYS A 371 -4.34 -6.09 -1.99
N GLY A 372 -4.69 -5.05 -1.23
CA GLY A 372 -5.43 -3.89 -1.76
C GLY A 372 -4.68 -3.15 -2.87
N LEU A 373 -3.37 -2.96 -2.71
CA LEU A 373 -2.52 -2.34 -3.71
C LEU A 373 -2.47 -3.18 -5.00
N MET A 374 -2.31 -4.50 -4.88
CA MET A 374 -2.28 -5.37 -6.06
C MET A 374 -3.62 -5.34 -6.81
N VAL A 375 -4.75 -5.44 -6.12
CA VAL A 375 -6.08 -5.29 -6.73
C VAL A 375 -6.23 -3.93 -7.43
N ALA A 376 -5.81 -2.84 -6.78
CA ALA A 376 -5.85 -1.51 -7.35
C ALA A 376 -5.01 -1.39 -8.63
N THR A 377 -3.77 -1.90 -8.60
CA THR A 377 -2.86 -1.85 -9.77
C THR A 377 -3.30 -2.75 -10.91
N GLN A 378 -3.96 -3.87 -10.64
CA GLN A 378 -4.51 -4.76 -11.67
C GLN A 378 -5.71 -4.15 -12.38
N ILE A 379 -6.61 -3.51 -11.63
CA ILE A 379 -7.87 -3.01 -12.18
C ILE A 379 -7.75 -1.58 -12.71
N LEU A 380 -7.14 -0.68 -11.94
CA LEU A 380 -6.97 0.74 -12.32
C LEU A 380 -5.70 0.97 -13.15
N GLY A 381 -4.83 -0.03 -13.25
CA GLY A 381 -3.51 0.09 -13.87
C GLY A 381 -2.48 0.77 -12.96
N TYR A 382 -1.21 0.66 -13.38
CA TYR A 382 -0.08 1.29 -12.68
C TYR A 382 -0.08 2.82 -12.76
N THR A 383 -0.82 3.41 -13.71
CA THR A 383 -0.93 4.87 -13.85
C THR A 383 -1.79 5.51 -12.75
N ILE A 384 -2.84 4.81 -12.31
CA ILE A 384 -3.83 5.33 -11.35
C ILE A 384 -3.72 4.61 -10.01
N GLY A 385 -3.78 3.28 -10.01
CA GLY A 385 -3.83 2.49 -8.77
C GLY A 385 -2.55 2.57 -7.93
N PHE A 386 -1.39 2.50 -8.58
CA PHE A 386 -0.09 2.52 -7.87
C PHE A 386 0.20 3.87 -7.20
N PRO A 387 0.05 5.02 -7.86
CA PRO A 387 0.27 6.31 -7.21
C PRO A 387 -0.66 6.55 -6.03
N ILE A 388 -1.97 6.26 -6.16
CA ILE A 388 -2.92 6.41 -5.04
C ILE A 388 -2.48 5.55 -3.86
N GLY A 389 -2.17 4.27 -4.11
CA GLY A 389 -1.80 3.33 -3.06
C GLY A 389 -0.43 3.57 -2.42
N SER A 390 0.46 4.33 -3.06
CA SER A 390 1.80 4.66 -2.54
C SER A 390 1.90 6.08 -1.94
N SER A 391 1.09 7.04 -2.40
CA SER A 391 1.06 8.40 -1.87
C SER A 391 0.06 8.60 -0.74
N GLY A 392 -1.08 7.90 -0.79
CA GLY A 392 -2.07 7.89 0.29
C GLY A 392 -1.50 7.53 1.67
N PRO A 393 -0.61 6.52 1.80
CA PRO A 393 0.07 6.17 3.05
C PRO A 393 0.83 7.34 3.67
N MET A 394 1.45 8.19 2.86
CA MET A 394 2.22 9.35 3.32
C MET A 394 1.30 10.39 3.99
N VAL A 395 0.12 10.63 3.40
CA VAL A 395 -0.90 11.52 3.96
C VAL A 395 -1.40 10.95 5.28
N VAL A 396 -1.79 9.68 5.30
CA VAL A 396 -2.32 8.99 6.50
C VAL A 396 -1.29 9.00 7.64
N SER A 397 -0.04 8.66 7.35
CA SER A 397 1.04 8.67 8.35
C SER A 397 1.32 10.07 8.89
N SER A 398 1.25 11.09 8.03
CA SER A 398 1.41 12.48 8.45
C SER A 398 0.27 12.93 9.37
N LEU A 399 -0.97 12.51 9.11
CA LEU A 399 -2.10 12.77 10.01
C LEU A 399 -1.87 12.14 11.39
N TRP A 400 -1.43 10.87 11.46
CA TRP A 400 -1.07 10.25 12.74
C TRP A 400 0.06 10.99 13.46
N SER A 401 1.06 11.45 12.71
CA SER A 401 2.22 12.14 13.27
C SER A 401 1.90 13.54 13.77
N VAL A 402 0.97 14.25 13.14
CA VAL A 402 0.50 15.57 13.56
C VAL A 402 -0.53 15.46 14.69
N LEU A 403 -1.56 14.61 14.54
CA LEU A 403 -2.72 14.59 15.43
C LEU A 403 -2.51 13.71 16.67
N LEU A 404 -2.00 12.49 16.48
CA LEU A 404 -1.91 11.50 17.55
C LEU A 404 -0.59 11.60 18.31
N PHE A 405 0.53 11.56 17.58
CA PHE A 405 1.86 11.49 18.18
C PHE A 405 2.50 12.86 18.40
N LYS A 406 1.98 13.88 17.72
CA LYS A 406 2.47 15.25 17.79
C LYS A 406 3.99 15.34 17.57
N GLU A 407 4.51 14.57 16.63
CA GLU A 407 5.93 14.59 16.22
C GLU A 407 6.24 15.77 15.30
N ILE A 408 5.25 16.25 14.55
CA ILE A 408 5.38 17.39 13.65
C ILE A 408 4.53 18.52 14.22
N GLN A 409 5.16 19.42 14.97
CA GLN A 409 4.51 20.57 15.60
C GLN A 409 5.11 21.89 15.15
N GLY A 410 4.34 22.97 15.34
CA GLY A 410 4.73 24.33 15.03
C GLY A 410 4.36 24.75 13.61
N THR A 411 3.98 26.01 13.46
CA THR A 411 3.51 26.59 12.19
C THR A 411 4.53 26.42 11.06
N LYS A 412 5.82 26.57 11.36
CA LYS A 412 6.90 26.38 10.37
C LYS A 412 6.96 24.94 9.85
N ASN A 413 6.96 23.94 10.72
CA ASN A 413 7.02 22.53 10.30
C ASN A 413 5.75 22.12 9.55
N LEU A 414 4.58 22.59 9.99
CA LEU A 414 3.31 22.35 9.30
C LEU A 414 3.26 23.02 7.92
N LEU A 415 3.81 24.22 7.78
CA LEU A 415 3.92 24.90 6.48
C LEU A 415 4.87 24.15 5.53
N ILE A 416 6.02 23.69 6.02
CA ILE A 416 6.95 22.87 5.23
C ILE A 416 6.25 21.57 4.80
N LEU A 417 5.54 20.90 5.70
CA LEU A 417 4.79 19.68 5.40
C LEU A 417 3.74 19.94 4.30
N LEU A 418 2.97 21.01 4.41
CA LEU A 418 1.96 21.39 3.41
C LEU A 418 2.59 21.65 2.04
N ILE A 419 3.66 22.46 1.99
CA ILE A 419 4.40 22.75 0.75
C ILE A 419 4.93 21.44 0.13
N SER A 420 5.49 20.56 0.95
CA SER A 420 6.00 19.26 0.49
C SER A 420 4.89 18.41 -0.14
N PHE A 421 3.69 18.38 0.46
CA PHE A 421 2.54 17.67 -0.11
C PHE A 421 2.00 18.29 -1.40
N ILE A 422 2.10 19.62 -1.56
CA ILE A 422 1.75 20.28 -2.82
C ILE A 422 2.70 19.82 -3.94
N PHE A 423 4.01 19.85 -3.70
CA PHE A 423 4.99 19.37 -4.67
C PHE A 423 4.85 17.87 -4.95
N LEU A 424 4.64 17.07 -3.91
CA LEU A 424 4.43 15.63 -4.05
C LEU A 424 3.17 15.32 -4.87
N GLY A 425 2.04 15.97 -4.56
CA GLY A 425 0.79 15.81 -5.27
C GLY A 425 0.91 16.22 -6.74
N ALA A 426 1.49 17.39 -7.00
CA ALA A 426 1.76 17.85 -8.36
C ALA A 426 2.68 16.89 -9.12
N GLY A 427 3.73 16.38 -8.47
CA GLY A 427 4.66 15.42 -9.04
C GLY A 427 4.01 14.11 -9.45
N ILE A 428 3.19 13.54 -8.56
CA ILE A 428 2.42 12.33 -8.82
C ILE A 428 1.41 12.54 -9.95
N THR A 429 0.65 13.64 -9.93
CA THR A 429 -0.31 13.93 -11.00
C THR A 429 0.38 14.07 -12.35
N CYS A 430 1.54 14.74 -12.42
CA CYS A 430 2.33 14.83 -13.64
C CYS A 430 2.82 13.44 -14.12
N LEU A 431 3.30 12.59 -13.21
CA LEU A 431 3.71 11.23 -13.57
C LEU A 431 2.53 10.40 -14.11
N SER A 432 1.39 10.44 -13.44
CA SER A 432 0.17 9.75 -13.89
C SER A 432 -0.34 10.26 -15.25
N LEU A 433 -0.26 11.56 -15.51
CA LEU A 433 -0.68 12.13 -16.81
C LEU A 433 0.37 11.92 -17.92
N SER A 434 1.59 11.51 -17.58
CA SER A 434 2.68 11.33 -18.54
C SER A 434 2.74 9.95 -19.19
N SER A 435 2.13 8.95 -18.54
CA SER A 435 2.18 7.55 -18.95
C SER A 435 1.37 7.26 -20.20
#